data_AF-A0A9P7E919-F1
#
_entry.id   AF-A0A9P7E919-F1
#
_cell.length_a   1.000
_cell.length_b   1.000
_cell.length_c   1.000
_cell.angle_alpha   90.00
_cell.angle_beta   90.00
_cell.angle_gamma   90.00
#
_symmetry.space_group_name_H-M   'P 1'
#
loop_
_entity.id
_entity.type
_entity.pdbx_description
1 polymer ?
#
loop_
_entity_poly.entity_id
_entity_poly.type
_entity_poly.pdbx_seq_one_letter_code
_entity_poly.pdbx_strand_id
1 'polypeptide(L)'
;MIAPRTNIIHGLSLLYSLVEMDATERQQLLAARTHSYVILVANSILMYDHMATLTEEIIFIWRRPKALSAISFLVNRYFALLGNIYGLFIAFMPIPDQRCELLTLEYLSFRSTNA
;
A
#
# COMPACT_ATOMS: atom_id res chain seq x y z
N MET A 1 7.70 -48.52 -26.08
CA MET A 1 8.84 -48.59 -25.14
C MET A 1 9.56 -47.23 -25.14
N ILE A 2 8.92 -46.16 -24.67
CA ILE A 2 9.48 -44.79 -24.64
C ILE A 2 8.89 -44.12 -23.38
N ALA A 3 9.59 -44.09 -22.24
CA ALA A 3 9.04 -43.37 -21.08
C ALA A 3 9.98 -42.98 -19.90
N PRO A 4 11.30 -43.26 -19.84
CA PRO A 4 12.08 -42.80 -18.68
C PRO A 4 12.53 -41.34 -18.83
N ARG A 5 12.78 -40.87 -20.05
CA ARG A 5 13.40 -39.56 -20.30
C ARG A 5 12.41 -38.38 -20.16
N THR A 6 11.13 -38.58 -20.46
CA THR A 6 10.09 -37.53 -20.37
C THR A 6 9.77 -37.17 -18.92
N ASN A 7 9.67 -38.15 -18.02
CA ASN A 7 9.40 -37.92 -16.60
C ASN A 7 10.48 -37.09 -15.90
N ILE A 8 11.76 -37.26 -16.29
CA ILE A 8 12.88 -36.48 -15.74
C ILE A 8 12.78 -35.01 -16.18
N ILE A 9 12.42 -34.77 -17.45
CA ILE A 9 12.29 -33.41 -17.99
C ILE A 9 11.08 -32.70 -17.38
N HIS A 10 9.96 -33.40 -17.19
CA HIS A 10 8.80 -32.85 -16.49
C HIS A 10 9.09 -32.57 -15.01
N GLY A 11 9.85 -33.44 -14.33
CA GLY A 11 10.28 -33.22 -12.95
C GLY A 11 11.19 -32.01 -12.78
N LEU A 12 12.12 -31.79 -13.71
CA LEU A 12 12.99 -30.61 -13.75
C LEU A 12 12.20 -29.32 -14.02
N SER A 13 11.23 -29.36 -14.94
CA SER A 13 10.33 -28.24 -15.20
C SER A 13 9.49 -27.87 -13.97
N LEU A 14 8.95 -28.87 -13.27
CA LEU A 14 8.21 -28.64 -12.03
C LEU A 14 9.10 -28.10 -10.91
N LEU A 15 10.31 -28.62 -10.74
CA LEU A 15 11.26 -28.08 -9.76
C LEU A 15 11.65 -26.64 -10.08
N TYR A 16 11.86 -26.31 -11.35
CA TYR A 16 12.12 -24.94 -11.78
C TYR A 16 10.94 -24.02 -11.44
N SER A 17 9.71 -24.40 -11.78
CA SER A 17 8.52 -23.62 -11.45
C SER A 17 8.30 -23.47 -9.94
N LEU A 18 8.60 -24.50 -9.13
CA LEU A 18 8.50 -24.43 -7.68
C LEU A 18 9.55 -23.49 -7.06
N VAL A 19 10.79 -23.52 -7.57
CA VAL A 19 11.86 -22.60 -7.14
C VAL A 19 11.54 -21.16 -7.52
N GLU A 20 11.06 -20.93 -8.75
CA GLU A 20 10.66 -19.60 -9.22
C GLU A 20 9.49 -19.04 -8.39
N MET A 21 8.54 -19.89 -8.00
CA MET A 21 7.39 -19.50 -7.19
C MET A 21 7.80 -19.07 -5.77
N ASP A 22 8.70 -19.81 -5.10
CA ASP A 22 9.24 -19.43 -3.78
C ASP A 22 10.09 -18.14 -3.84
N ALA A 23 10.89 -17.97 -4.91
CA ALA A 23 11.65 -16.75 -5.12
C ALA A 23 10.73 -15.53 -5.31
N THR A 24 9.65 -15.68 -6.07
CA THR A 24 8.68 -14.61 -6.34
C THR A 24 7.91 -14.24 -5.08
N GLU A 25 7.47 -15.21 -4.27
CA GLU A 25 6.75 -14.95 -3.03
C GLU A 25 7.60 -14.14 -2.04
N ARG A 26 8.86 -14.53 -1.85
CA ARG A 26 9.80 -13.78 -1.00
C ARG A 26 10.03 -12.36 -1.50
N GLN A 27 10.16 -12.19 -2.82
CA GLN A 27 10.30 -10.86 -3.42
C GLN A 27 9.07 -9.99 -3.17
N GLN A 28 7.87 -10.56 -3.27
CA GLN A 28 6.63 -9.83 -2.99
C GLN A 28 6.53 -9.42 -1.52
N LEU A 29 6.89 -10.31 -0.59
CA LEU A 29 6.90 -10.01 0.85
C LEU A 29 7.91 -8.91 1.19
N LEU A 30 9.11 -8.96 0.61
CA LEU A 30 10.13 -7.93 0.81
C LEU A 30 9.71 -6.60 0.18
N ALA A 31 9.10 -6.62 -1.00
CA ALA A 31 8.57 -5.43 -1.66
C ALA A 31 7.46 -4.78 -0.84
N ALA A 32 6.51 -5.57 -0.31
CA ALA A 32 5.43 -5.08 0.54
C ALA A 32 5.96 -4.42 1.81
N ARG A 33 6.93 -5.06 2.49
CA ARG A 33 7.55 -4.49 3.69
C ARG A 33 8.31 -3.20 3.39
N THR A 34 9.09 -3.18 2.31
CA THR A 34 9.86 -2.00 1.89
C THR A 34 8.94 -0.85 1.55
N HIS A 35 7.85 -1.12 0.83
CA HIS A 35 6.84 -0.13 0.47
C HIS A 35 6.24 0.56 1.71
N SER A 36 5.89 -0.21 2.76
CA SER A 36 5.39 0.37 4.02
C SER A 36 6.39 1.30 4.69
N TYR A 37 7.67 0.92 4.73
CA TYR A 37 8.72 1.79 5.30
C TYR A 37 8.94 3.06 4.47
N VAL A 38 8.97 2.94 3.14
CA VAL A 38 9.15 4.08 2.24
C VAL A 38 8.00 5.07 2.39
N ILE A 39 6.75 4.58 2.46
CA ILE A 39 5.57 5.43 2.68
C ILE A 39 5.66 6.17 4.02
N LEU A 40 6.05 5.49 5.10
CA LEU A 40 6.21 6.12 6.41
C LEU A 40 7.27 7.23 6.38
N VAL A 41 8.43 6.95 5.79
CA VAL A 41 9.53 7.91 5.68
C VAL A 41 9.09 9.10 4.83
N ALA A 42 8.49 8.88 3.66
CA ALA A 42 8.00 9.94 2.79
C ALA A 42 6.97 10.83 3.49
N ASN A 43 6.02 10.24 4.22
CA ASN A 43 5.03 10.99 5.00
C ASN A 43 5.67 11.79 6.14
N SER A 44 6.68 11.23 6.83
CA SER A 44 7.37 11.91 7.92
C SER A 44 8.13 13.16 7.44
N ILE A 45 8.79 13.07 6.28
CA ILE A 45 9.51 14.19 5.66
C ILE A 45 8.50 15.26 5.24
N LEU A 46 7.39 14.85 4.62
CA LEU A 46 6.34 15.77 4.18
C LEU A 46 5.70 16.52 5.36
N MET A 47 5.46 15.82 6.47
CA MET A 47 4.96 16.45 7.71
C MET A 47 5.98 17.44 8.29
N TYR A 48 7.26 17.08 8.32
CA TYR A 48 8.33 17.95 8.80
C TYR A 48 8.43 19.23 7.98
N ASP A 49 8.39 19.13 6.64
CA ASP A 49 8.41 20.28 5.73
C ASP A 49 7.21 21.22 5.96
N HIS A 50 6.03 20.64 6.21
CA HIS A 50 4.84 21.43 6.57
C HIS A 50 5.02 22.15 7.91
N MET A 51 5.52 21.47 8.94
CA MET A 51 5.75 22.10 10.24
C MET A 51 6.79 23.23 10.17
N ALA A 52 7.85 23.04 9.38
CA ALA A 52 8.90 24.05 9.21
C ALA A 52 8.38 25.33 8.53
N THR A 53 7.52 25.18 7.52
CA THR A 53 6.97 26.32 6.76
C THR A 53 5.73 26.93 7.41
N LEU A 54 5.05 26.22 8.30
CA LEU A 54 3.83 26.65 8.98
C LEU A 54 4.04 27.90 9.86
N THR A 55 5.20 28.05 10.49
CA THR A 55 5.51 29.24 11.29
C THR A 55 5.53 30.50 10.42
N GLU A 56 6.17 30.43 9.24
CA GLU A 56 6.18 31.55 8.30
C GLU A 56 4.78 31.78 7.68
N GLU A 57 4.05 30.72 7.33
CA GLU A 57 2.69 30.83 6.81
C GLU A 57 1.76 31.56 7.78
N ILE A 58 1.82 31.25 9.08
CA ILE A 58 1.02 31.93 10.11
C ILE A 58 1.37 33.42 10.20
N ILE A 59 2.66 33.76 10.16
CA ILE A 59 3.10 35.14 10.28
C ILE A 59 2.71 35.96 9.05
N PHE A 60 2.83 35.41 7.85
CA PHE A 60 2.65 36.15 6.60
C PHE A 60 1.23 36.07 6.02
N ILE A 61 0.58 34.91 6.11
CA ILE A 61 -0.74 34.68 5.49
C ILE A 61 -1.88 34.92 6.48
N TRP A 62 -1.72 34.53 7.75
CA TRP A 62 -2.82 34.62 8.71
C TRP A 62 -2.98 36.00 9.35
N ARG A 63 -1.92 36.82 9.40
CA ARG A 63 -1.97 38.21 9.94
C ARG A 63 -2.37 39.28 8.92
N ARG A 64 -2.43 38.98 7.61
CA ARG A 64 -2.74 39.96 6.55
C ARG A 64 -4.17 39.78 5.99
N PRO A 65 -4.80 40.84 5.46
CA PRO A 65 -6.14 40.75 4.88
C PRO A 65 -6.15 39.75 3.72
N LYS A 66 -7.03 38.76 3.80
CA LYS A 66 -6.95 37.52 3.01
C LYS A 66 -7.38 37.74 1.57
N ALA A 67 -6.47 37.56 0.62
CA ALA A 67 -6.84 37.31 -0.77
C ALA A 67 -7.40 35.87 -0.88
N LEU A 68 -8.50 35.68 -1.63
CA LEU A 68 -9.09 34.36 -1.86
C LEU A 68 -8.08 33.35 -2.43
N SER A 69 -7.11 33.81 -3.24
CA SER A 69 -6.08 32.92 -3.79
C SER A 69 -5.17 32.31 -2.71
N ALA A 70 -4.87 33.04 -1.64
CA ALA A 70 -4.05 32.54 -0.55
C ALA A 70 -4.78 31.46 0.26
N ILE A 71 -6.11 31.60 0.41
CA ILE A 71 -6.95 30.58 1.05
C ILE A 71 -7.02 29.33 0.17
N SER A 72 -7.24 29.46 -1.14
CA SER A 72 -7.28 28.31 -2.05
C SER A 72 -5.94 27.56 -2.10
N PHE A 73 -4.82 28.29 -2.05
CA PHE A 73 -3.49 27.69 -1.98
C PHE A 73 -3.29 26.87 -0.69
N LEU A 74 -3.68 27.44 0.46
CA LEU A 74 -3.64 26.74 1.74
C LEU A 74 -4.53 25.49 1.71
N VAL A 75 -5.79 25.62 1.27
CA VAL A 75 -6.71 24.47 1.22
C VAL A 75 -6.13 23.35 0.37
N ASN A 76 -5.59 23.65 -0.82
CA ASN A 76 -4.98 22.64 -1.68
C ASN A 76 -3.78 21.94 -1.00
N ARG A 77 -2.94 22.71 -0.30
CA ARG A 77 -1.78 22.19 0.43
C ARG A 77 -2.18 21.26 1.59
N TYR A 78 -3.07 21.71 2.47
CA TYR A 78 -3.49 20.94 3.64
C TYR A 78 -4.42 19.77 3.27
N PHE A 79 -5.22 19.89 2.20
CA PHE A 79 -6.05 18.79 1.72
C PHE A 79 -5.22 17.63 1.19
N ALA A 80 -4.15 17.92 0.44
CA ALA A 80 -3.20 16.89 -0.01
C ALA A 80 -2.51 16.18 1.17
N LEU A 81 -2.13 16.94 2.21
CA LEU A 81 -1.54 16.37 3.42
C LEU A 81 -2.52 15.48 4.18
N LEU A 82 -3.79 15.90 4.32
CA LEU A 82 -4.84 15.07 4.91
C LEU A 82 -5.07 13.77 4.13
N GLY A 83 -5.04 13.82 2.79
CA GLY A 83 -5.14 12.63 1.94
C GLY A 83 -3.98 11.65 2.17
N ASN A 84 -2.76 12.15 2.33
CA ASN A 84 -1.59 11.33 2.63
C ASN A 84 -1.68 10.68 4.03
N ILE A 85 -2.10 11.43 5.05
CA ILE A 85 -2.34 10.89 6.40
C ILE A 85 -3.45 9.84 6.37
N TYR A 86 -4.55 10.10 5.66
CA TYR A 86 -5.65 9.15 5.54
C TYR A 86 -5.20 7.86 4.83
N GLY A 87 -4.43 7.97 3.74
CA GLY A 87 -3.84 6.82 3.06
C GLY A 87 -2.93 6.01 3.97
N LEU A 88 -2.12 6.68 4.79
CA LEU A 88 -1.29 6.04 5.82
C LEU A 88 -2.18 5.31 6.85
N PHE A 89 -3.23 5.97 7.34
CA PHE A 89 -4.13 5.40 8.33
C PHE A 89 -4.83 4.13 7.83
N ILE A 90 -5.28 4.12 6.58
CA ILE A 90 -5.88 2.93 5.95
C ILE A 90 -4.82 1.84 5.71
N ALA A 91 -3.61 2.21 5.29
CA ALA A 91 -2.54 1.24 5.02
C ALA A 91 -2.04 0.52 6.29
N PHE A 92 -2.08 1.20 7.44
CA PHE A 92 -1.63 0.66 8.73
C PHE A 92 -2.76 0.21 9.64
N MET A 93 -4.02 0.45 9.29
CA MET A 93 -5.15 -0.10 10.03
C MET A 93 -5.16 -1.62 9.89
N PRO A 94 -5.09 -2.38 10.99
CA PRO A 94 -5.34 -3.81 10.93
C PRO A 94 -6.79 -4.02 10.49
N ILE A 95 -6.99 -4.81 9.44
CA ILE A 95 -8.32 -5.25 9.03
C ILE A 95 -8.90 -6.04 10.22
N PRO A 96 -10.03 -5.62 10.82
CA PRO A 96 -10.60 -6.35 11.93
C PRO A 96 -11.00 -7.76 11.49
N ASP A 97 -10.64 -8.77 12.28
CA ASP A 97 -10.78 -10.21 12.00
C ASP A 97 -12.17 -10.62 11.48
N GLN A 98 -13.22 -9.91 11.91
CA GLN A 98 -14.60 -10.08 11.45
C GLN A 98 -14.79 -9.98 9.93
N ARG A 99 -13.94 -9.21 9.22
CA ARG A 99 -14.04 -9.04 7.76
C ARG A 99 -13.45 -10.23 7.01
N CYS A 100 -12.47 -10.93 7.58
CA CYS A 100 -11.92 -12.17 7.02
C CYS A 100 -12.94 -13.30 7.09
N GLU A 101 -13.71 -13.39 8.18
CA GLU A 101 -14.75 -14.43 8.34
C GLU A 101 -15.85 -14.28 7.28
N LEU A 102 -16.31 -13.05 7.03
CA LEU A 102 -17.32 -12.76 6.00
C LEU A 102 -16.83 -13.05 4.57
N LEU A 103 -15.59 -12.66 4.22
CA LEU A 103 -15.01 -12.94 2.91
C LEU A 103 -14.82 -14.43 2.66
N THR A 104 -14.49 -15.20 3.71
CA THR A 104 -14.34 -16.65 3.62
C THR A 104 -15.70 -17.33 3.39
N LEU A 105 -16.75 -16.85 4.07
CA LEU A 105 -18.11 -17.37 3.88
C LEU A 105 -18.67 -17.03 2.49
N GLU A 106 -18.41 -15.84 1.97
CA GLU A 106 -18.83 -15.44 0.61
C GLU A 106 -18.09 -16.22 -0.48
N TYR A 107 -16.80 -16.49 -0.27
CA TYR A 107 -16.02 -17.36 -1.18
C TYR A 107 -16.53 -18.81 -1.19
N LEU A 108 -16.86 -19.35 -0.01
CA LEU A 108 -17.38 -20.71 0.12
C LEU A 108 -18.79 -20.86 -0.46
N SER A 109 -19.68 -19.87 -0.30
CA SER A 109 -21.03 -19.90 -0.89
C SER A 109 -20.99 -19.83 -2.42
N PHE A 110 -20.10 -19.00 -2.98
CA PHE A 110 -19.88 -18.93 -4.41
C PHE A 110 -19.30 -20.24 -4.98
N ARG A 111 -18.35 -20.86 -4.28
CA ARG A 111 -17.80 -22.17 -4.66
C ARG A 111 -18.86 -23.27 -4.63
N SER A 112 -19.75 -23.27 -3.63
CA SER A 112 -20.83 -24.25 -3.50
C SER A 112 -21.91 -24.13 -4.58
N THR A 113 -22.04 -22.97 -5.22
CA THR A 113 -23.07 -22.73 -6.26
C THR A 113 -22.55 -23.09 -7.66
N ASN A 114 -21.23 -23.16 -7.82
CA ASN A 114 -20.55 -23.42 -9.10
C ASN A 114 -19.88 -24.81 -9.18
N ALA A 115 -20.06 -25.65 -8.16
CA ALA A 115 -19.61 -27.04 -8.10
C ALA A 115 -20.83 -27.97 -8.17
#